data_AF-A0A844ZNT1-F1
#
_entry.id   AF-A0A844ZNT1-F1
#
_cell.length_a   1.000
_cell.length_b   1.000
_cell.length_c   1.000
_cell.angle_alpha   90.00
_cell.angle_beta   90.00
_cell.angle_gamma   90.00
#
_symmetry.space_group_name_H-M   'P 1'
#
loop_
_entity.id
_entity.type
_entity.pdbx_description
1 polymer ?
#
loop_
_entity_poly.entity_id
_entity_poly.type
_entity_poly.pdbx_seq_one_letter_code
_entity_poly.pdbx_strand_id
1 'polypeptide(L)'
;RNALVGFATQSARDALDSRISTALVEQTATMVFMPNSRARAEDYCDGFGLSQHELAVIKSLPAHSRCFLVRQPDASVVVRLDLSSAPEVLTILSGREASVRKLDFLRQSLGDDPAEWYPALTGKGWPGDAGADDGAVWQAAE
;
A
#
# COMPACT_ATOMS: atom_id res chain seq x y z
N ARG A 1 22.56 3.53 -11.72
CA ARG A 1 22.11 3.49 -10.30
C ARG A 1 20.59 3.56 -10.38
N ASN A 2 19.88 2.49 -10.03
CA ASN A 2 18.43 2.42 -10.21
C ASN A 2 17.77 2.79 -8.88
N ALA A 3 16.83 3.72 -8.91
CA ALA A 3 16.05 4.13 -7.75
C ALA A 3 14.58 4.14 -8.15
N LEU A 4 13.72 3.71 -7.22
CA LEU A 4 12.28 3.80 -7.35
C LEU A 4 11.79 4.82 -6.33
N VAL A 5 10.94 5.75 -6.79
CA VAL A 5 10.32 6.77 -5.94
C VAL A 5 8.82 6.55 -5.98
N GLY A 6 8.22 6.35 -4.81
CA GLY A 6 6.78 6.25 -4.66
C GLY A 6 6.23 7.50 -3.98
N PHE A 7 5.17 8.07 -4.56
CA PHE A 7 4.43 9.17 -3.95
C PHE A 7 3.06 8.66 -3.49
N ALA A 8 2.65 9.03 -2.29
CA ALA A 8 1.35 8.68 -1.73
C ALA A 8 0.64 9.93 -1.22
N THR A 9 -0.63 10.09 -1.59
CA THR A 9 -1.50 11.19 -1.15
C THR A 9 -2.87 10.65 -0.77
N GLN A 10 -3.56 11.37 0.11
CA GLN A 10 -4.97 11.12 0.43
C GLN A 10 -5.93 11.97 -0.42
N SER A 11 -5.39 12.95 -1.16
CA SER A 11 -6.15 13.85 -2.03
C SER A 11 -5.56 13.83 -3.43
N ALA A 12 -6.35 13.36 -4.39
CA ALA A 12 -6.02 13.38 -5.81
C ALA A 12 -5.77 14.82 -6.30
N ARG A 13 -6.65 15.73 -5.89
CA ARG A 13 -6.55 17.16 -6.21
C ARG A 13 -5.27 17.78 -5.67
N ASP A 14 -4.89 17.50 -4.42
CA ASP A 14 -3.68 18.09 -3.84
C ASP A 14 -2.42 17.64 -4.60
N ALA A 15 -2.41 16.43 -5.16
CA ALA A 15 -1.33 15.97 -6.02
C ALA A 15 -1.30 16.71 -7.37
N LEU A 16 -2.46 17.02 -7.96
CA LEU A 16 -2.57 17.80 -9.20
C LEU A 16 -2.24 19.29 -9.01
N ASP A 17 -2.56 19.85 -7.85
CA ASP A 17 -2.22 21.23 -7.48
C ASP A 17 -0.76 21.37 -7.00
N SER A 18 -0.03 20.25 -6.86
CA SER A 18 1.35 20.25 -6.38
C SER A 18 2.32 20.82 -7.44
N ARG A 19 3.45 21.37 -6.97
CA ARG A 19 4.52 21.88 -7.85
C ARG A 19 5.15 20.83 -8.75
N ILE A 20 4.94 19.55 -8.44
CA ILE A 20 5.48 18.40 -9.17
C ILE A 20 4.41 17.68 -9.98
N SER A 21 3.21 18.23 -10.12
CA SER A 21 2.07 17.56 -10.76
C SER A 21 2.35 17.12 -12.19
N THR A 22 2.99 17.97 -13.00
CA THR A 22 3.42 17.61 -14.35
C THR A 22 4.33 16.38 -14.35
N ALA A 23 5.32 16.35 -13.47
CA ALA A 23 6.21 15.18 -13.35
C ALA A 23 5.45 13.95 -12.85
N LEU A 24 4.52 14.10 -11.89
CA LEU A 24 3.70 13.00 -11.41
C LEU A 24 2.83 12.41 -12.51
N VAL A 25 2.19 13.22 -13.36
CA VAL A 25 1.30 12.73 -14.41
C VAL A 25 2.10 12.17 -15.59
N GLU A 26 3.16 12.85 -16.02
CA GLU A 26 3.89 12.47 -17.23
C GLU A 26 4.98 11.42 -17.00
N GLN A 27 5.58 11.36 -15.80
CA GLN A 27 6.75 10.51 -15.52
C GLN A 27 6.42 9.31 -14.63
N THR A 28 5.19 9.22 -14.09
CA THR A 28 4.80 8.06 -13.29
C THR A 28 4.33 6.92 -14.19
N ALA A 29 5.20 5.90 -14.32
CA ALA A 29 4.88 4.72 -15.11
C ALA A 29 3.81 3.82 -14.47
N THR A 30 3.58 3.89 -13.16
CA THR A 30 2.59 3.05 -12.47
C THR A 30 1.86 3.85 -11.41
N MET A 31 0.55 3.99 -11.57
CA MET A 31 -0.33 4.65 -10.63
C MET A 31 -1.24 3.63 -9.94
N VAL A 32 -1.48 3.82 -8.65
CA VAL A 32 -2.35 2.96 -7.86
C VAL A 32 -3.49 3.80 -7.29
N PHE A 33 -4.72 3.48 -7.66
CA PHE A 33 -5.92 4.19 -7.21
C PHE A 33 -6.73 3.32 -6.25
N MET A 34 -6.87 3.80 -5.02
CA MET A 34 -7.71 3.18 -4.00
C MET A 34 -9.19 3.45 -4.24
N PRO A 35 -10.10 2.62 -3.71
CA PRO A 35 -11.53 2.85 -3.82
C PRO A 35 -11.94 4.23 -3.30
N ASN A 36 -12.64 5.00 -4.12
CA ASN A 36 -13.10 6.34 -3.76
C ASN A 36 -14.46 6.63 -4.39
N SER A 37 -15.54 6.44 -3.61
CA SER A 37 -16.91 6.73 -4.04
C SER A 37 -17.16 8.21 -4.39
N ARG A 38 -16.30 9.11 -3.89
CA ARG A 38 -16.36 10.55 -4.13
C ARG A 38 -15.42 11.01 -5.25
N ALA A 39 -14.78 10.08 -5.96
CA ALA A 39 -13.90 10.41 -7.09
C ALA A 39 -14.66 11.22 -8.15
N ARG A 40 -14.00 12.29 -8.61
CA ARG A 40 -14.53 13.25 -9.56
C ARG A 40 -13.80 13.12 -10.89
N ALA A 41 -14.53 13.26 -12.00
CA ALA A 41 -13.94 13.16 -13.33
C ALA A 41 -12.89 14.26 -13.58
N GLU A 42 -13.12 15.47 -13.08
CA GLU A 42 -12.18 16.60 -13.14
C GLU A 42 -10.78 16.23 -12.60
N ASP A 43 -10.70 15.57 -11.44
CA ASP A 43 -9.40 15.17 -10.88
C ASP A 43 -8.86 13.90 -11.57
N TYR A 44 -9.70 12.87 -11.72
CA TYR A 44 -9.23 11.53 -12.10
C TYR A 44 -9.09 11.36 -13.62
N CYS A 45 -10.05 11.84 -14.40
CA CYS A 45 -10.03 11.74 -15.85
C CYS A 45 -9.21 12.88 -16.47
N ASP A 46 -9.54 14.13 -16.14
CA ASP A 46 -8.88 15.28 -16.78
C ASP A 46 -7.48 15.51 -16.18
N GLY A 47 -7.30 15.26 -14.88
CA GLY A 47 -6.00 15.39 -14.20
C GLY A 47 -5.06 14.21 -14.41
N PHE A 48 -5.51 12.99 -14.10
CA PHE A 48 -4.67 11.77 -14.17
C PHE A 48 -4.84 10.95 -15.46
N GLY A 49 -5.69 11.38 -16.39
CA GLY A 49 -5.84 10.71 -17.69
C GLY A 49 -6.61 9.39 -17.65
N LEU A 50 -7.43 9.16 -16.61
CA LEU A 50 -8.25 7.95 -16.54
C LEU A 50 -9.41 8.00 -17.53
N SER A 51 -9.74 6.85 -18.10
CA SER A 51 -10.99 6.62 -18.79
C SER A 51 -12.19 6.67 -17.83
N GLN A 52 -13.37 6.92 -18.38
CA GLN A 52 -14.63 6.86 -17.63
C GLN A 52 -14.89 5.46 -17.03
N HIS A 53 -14.40 4.40 -17.69
CA HIS A 53 -14.53 3.05 -17.19
C HIS A 53 -13.69 2.83 -15.92
N GLU A 54 -12.43 3.26 -15.93
CA GLU A 54 -11.54 3.18 -14.77
C GLU A 54 -12.08 4.00 -13.59
N LEU A 55 -12.62 5.19 -13.85
CA LEU A 55 -13.30 5.98 -12.83
C LEU A 55 -14.51 5.24 -12.24
N ALA A 56 -15.33 4.61 -13.08
CA ALA A 56 -16.48 3.82 -12.61
C ALA A 56 -16.06 2.64 -11.72
N VAL A 57 -14.95 1.97 -12.06
CA VAL A 57 -14.35 0.93 -11.21
C VAL A 57 -13.93 1.51 -9.87
N ILE A 58 -13.13 2.58 -9.85
CA ILE A 58 -12.66 3.22 -8.60
C ILE A 58 -13.83 3.61 -7.68
N LYS A 59 -14.94 4.10 -8.25
CA LYS A 59 -16.12 4.52 -7.47
C LYS A 59 -16.95 3.35 -6.96
N SER A 60 -16.93 2.21 -7.64
CA SER A 60 -17.77 1.04 -7.32
C SER A 60 -17.09 0.02 -6.40
N LEU A 61 -15.74 0.03 -6.34
CA LEU A 61 -15.01 -0.87 -5.46
C LEU A 61 -15.38 -0.63 -3.97
N PRO A 62 -15.66 -1.69 -3.19
CA PRO A 62 -15.90 -1.55 -1.76
C PRO A 62 -14.63 -1.13 -1.01
N ALA A 63 -14.72 -0.16 -0.09
CA ALA A 63 -13.55 0.35 0.66
C ALA A 63 -12.80 -0.73 1.45
N HIS A 64 -13.49 -1.78 1.89
CA HIS A 64 -12.90 -2.88 2.68
C HIS A 64 -12.49 -4.10 1.85
N SER A 65 -12.61 -4.05 0.52
CA SER A 65 -12.32 -5.22 -0.34
C SER A 65 -10.83 -5.54 -0.45
N ARG A 66 -9.96 -4.59 -0.04
CA ARG A 66 -8.51 -4.60 -0.33
C ARG A 66 -8.21 -4.63 -1.84
N CYS A 67 -9.18 -4.23 -2.66
CA CYS A 67 -8.97 -4.08 -4.09
C CYS A 67 -8.60 -2.64 -4.44
N PHE A 68 -7.78 -2.47 -5.46
CA PHE A 68 -7.40 -1.19 -6.03
C PHE A 68 -7.09 -1.33 -7.52
N LEU A 69 -7.18 -0.22 -8.24
CA LEU A 69 -6.81 -0.17 -9.65
C LEU A 69 -5.30 0.11 -9.76
N VAL A 70 -4.59 -0.71 -10.52
CA VAL A 70 -3.23 -0.43 -10.98
C VAL A 70 -3.32 0.00 -12.43
N ARG A 71 -2.84 1.20 -12.74
CA ARG A 71 -2.77 1.80 -14.08
C ARG A 71 -1.31 1.90 -14.51
N GLN A 72 -1.00 1.32 -15.64
CA GLN A 72 0.24 1.47 -16.41
C GLN A 72 -0.11 2.03 -17.79
N PRO A 73 0.83 2.53 -18.62
CA PRO A 73 0.50 3.25 -19.85
C PRO A 73 -0.40 2.46 -20.82
N ASP A 74 -0.18 1.15 -20.91
CA ASP A 74 -0.81 0.22 -21.84
C ASP A 74 -1.99 -0.56 -21.24
N ALA A 75 -2.05 -0.70 -19.92
CA ALA A 75 -3.05 -1.54 -19.26
C ALA A 75 -3.52 -1.01 -17.90
N SER A 76 -4.71 -1.45 -17.53
CA SER A 76 -5.28 -1.24 -16.21
C SER A 76 -5.87 -2.52 -15.68
N VAL A 77 -5.53 -2.85 -14.43
CA VAL A 77 -5.97 -4.08 -13.77
C VAL A 77 -6.46 -3.77 -12.37
N VAL A 78 -7.51 -4.49 -11.96
CA VAL A 78 -7.96 -4.47 -10.56
C VAL A 78 -7.22 -5.57 -9.81
N VAL A 79 -6.45 -5.19 -8.81
CA VAL A 79 -5.68 -6.11 -7.97
C VAL A 79 -6.35 -6.20 -6.61
N ARG A 80 -6.32 -7.38 -6.00
CA ARG A 80 -6.71 -7.58 -4.59
C ARG A 80 -5.50 -7.94 -3.76
N LEU A 81 -5.21 -7.13 -2.75
CA LEU A 81 -4.18 -7.44 -1.76
C LEU A 81 -4.69 -8.48 -0.76
N ASP A 82 -4.16 -9.69 -0.86
CA ASP A 82 -4.46 -10.77 0.06
C ASP A 82 -3.28 -10.98 1.03
N LEU A 83 -3.50 -10.59 2.29
CA LEU A 83 -2.54 -10.81 3.38
C LEU A 83 -3.08 -11.85 4.38
N SER A 84 -4.05 -12.69 3.98
CA SER A 84 -4.63 -13.70 4.85
C SER A 84 -3.61 -14.75 5.33
N SER A 85 -2.56 -15.00 4.55
CA SER A 85 -1.43 -15.87 4.90
C SER A 85 -0.38 -15.22 5.79
N ALA A 86 -0.45 -13.89 5.99
CA ALA A 86 0.55 -13.10 6.70
C ALA A 86 -0.09 -12.22 7.81
N PRO A 87 -0.77 -12.82 8.80
CA PRO A 87 -1.43 -12.06 9.87
C PRO A 87 -0.46 -11.21 10.72
N GLU A 88 0.78 -11.65 10.87
CA GLU A 88 1.84 -10.91 11.55
C GLU A 88 2.17 -9.59 10.85
N VAL A 89 2.22 -9.59 9.50
CA VAL A 89 2.41 -8.38 8.71
C VAL A 89 1.26 -7.40 8.93
N LEU A 90 0.02 -7.90 8.96
CA LEU A 90 -1.15 -7.08 9.28
C LEU A 90 -1.10 -6.50 10.70
N THR A 91 -0.65 -7.27 11.69
CA THR A 91 -0.49 -6.77 13.06
C THR A 91 0.48 -5.58 13.10
N ILE A 92 1.61 -5.69 12.40
CA ILE A 92 2.63 -4.62 12.36
C ILE A 92 2.15 -3.41 11.58
N LEU A 93 1.61 -3.60 10.36
CA LEU A 93 1.26 -2.48 9.48
C LEU A 93 -0.02 -1.74 9.89
N SER A 94 -0.93 -2.39 10.61
CA SER A 94 -2.25 -1.80 10.92
C SER A 94 -2.21 -0.69 11.97
N GLY A 95 -1.16 -0.60 12.78
CA GLY A 95 -1.00 0.46 13.79
C GLY A 95 -2.17 0.60 14.77
N ARG A 96 -2.98 -0.44 14.97
CA ARG A 96 -4.15 -0.39 15.85
C ARG A 96 -3.70 -0.05 17.26
N GLU A 97 -4.43 0.84 17.94
CA GLU A 97 -4.11 1.29 19.31
C GLU A 97 -3.83 0.11 20.26
N ALA A 98 -4.67 -0.93 20.21
CA ALA A 98 -4.48 -2.13 21.03
C ALA A 98 -3.15 -2.87 20.73
N SER A 99 -2.75 -2.96 19.46
CA SER A 99 -1.49 -3.57 19.03
C SER A 99 -0.29 -2.73 19.45
N VAL A 100 -0.39 -1.40 19.32
CA VAL A 100 0.66 -0.46 19.74
C VAL A 100 0.86 -0.50 21.26
N ARG A 101 -0.22 -0.43 22.05
CA ARG A 101 -0.12 -0.55 23.52
C ARG A 101 0.47 -1.88 23.96
N LYS A 102 0.11 -2.97 23.30
CA LYS A 102 0.70 -4.29 23.55
C LYS A 102 2.19 -4.28 23.25
N LEU A 103 2.61 -3.68 22.13
CA LEU A 103 4.02 -3.51 21.78
C LEU A 103 4.78 -2.69 22.84
N ASP A 104 4.23 -1.57 23.30
CA ASP A 104 4.86 -0.73 24.32
C ASP A 104 5.11 -1.50 25.62
N PHE A 105 4.12 -2.28 26.07
CA PHE A 105 4.25 -3.14 27.24
C PHE A 105 5.32 -4.23 27.06
N LEU A 106 5.34 -4.88 25.89
CA LEU A 106 6.32 -5.92 25.58
C LEU A 106 7.74 -5.35 25.54
N ARG A 107 7.93 -4.17 24.94
CA ARG A 107 9.25 -3.50 24.90
C ARG A 107 9.74 -3.07 26.28
N GLN A 108 8.84 -2.62 27.16
CA GLN A 108 9.19 -2.32 28.55
C GLN A 108 9.63 -3.57 29.34
N SER A 109 9.05 -4.73 29.02
CA SER A 109 9.28 -5.97 29.77
C SER A 109 10.45 -6.80 29.22
N LEU A 110 10.64 -6.80 27.90
CA LEU A 110 11.56 -7.68 27.17
C LEU A 110 12.74 -6.92 26.53
N GLY A 111 12.68 -5.60 26.49
CA GLY A 111 13.66 -4.75 25.81
C GLY A 111 13.26 -4.40 24.37
N ASP A 112 14.12 -3.64 23.69
CA ASP A 112 13.83 -3.07 22.37
C ASP A 112 14.17 -3.99 21.19
N ASP A 113 14.86 -5.10 21.43
CA ASP A 113 15.24 -6.06 20.39
C ASP A 113 13.99 -6.74 19.80
N PRO A 114 13.72 -6.61 18.48
CA PRO A 114 12.59 -7.27 17.84
C PRO A 114 12.57 -8.79 17.99
N ALA A 115 13.73 -9.44 18.11
CA ALA A 115 13.79 -10.89 18.34
C ALA A 115 13.06 -11.29 19.64
N GLU A 116 13.06 -10.39 20.64
CA GLU A 116 12.51 -10.63 21.97
C GLU A 116 11.00 -10.35 22.03
N TRP A 117 10.52 -9.23 21.46
CA TRP A 117 9.11 -8.84 21.57
C TRP A 117 8.22 -9.27 20.40
N TYR A 118 8.77 -9.53 19.21
CA TYR A 118 7.99 -9.85 18.01
C TYR A 118 7.16 -11.14 18.17
N PRO A 119 7.71 -12.27 18.68
CA PRO A 119 6.92 -13.49 18.84
C PRO A 119 5.76 -13.35 19.82
N ALA A 120 5.94 -12.60 20.90
CA ALA A 120 4.86 -12.33 21.85
C ALA A 120 3.77 -11.41 21.27
N LEU A 121 4.14 -10.51 20.35
CA LEU A 121 3.19 -9.62 19.68
C LEU A 121 2.39 -10.35 18.61
N THR A 122 3.06 -11.09 17.72
CA THR A 122 2.51 -11.61 16.45
C THR A 122 2.22 -13.12 16.46
N GLY A 123 2.81 -13.88 17.39
CA GLY A 123 2.75 -15.34 17.42
C GLY A 123 3.66 -16.04 16.40
N LYS A 124 4.56 -15.30 15.74
CA LYS A 124 5.52 -15.80 14.75
C LYS A 124 6.96 -15.49 15.17
N GLY A 125 7.92 -16.31 14.72
CA GLY A 125 9.33 -16.02 14.92
C GLY A 125 9.74 -14.70 14.24
N TRP A 126 10.71 -13.99 14.84
CA TRP A 126 11.28 -12.80 14.23
C TRP A 126 11.98 -13.17 12.91
N PRO A 127 11.65 -12.53 11.78
CA PRO A 127 12.24 -12.88 10.49
C PRO A 127 13.70 -12.44 10.32
N GLY A 128 14.22 -11.53 11.15
CA GLY A 128 15.50 -10.85 10.93
C GLY A 128 16.77 -11.68 11.18
N ASP A 129 16.66 -12.93 11.64
CA ASP A 129 17.78 -13.86 11.81
C ASP A 129 17.84 -14.97 10.73
N ALA A 130 16.81 -15.08 9.88
CA ALA A 130 16.90 -15.89 8.68
C ALA A 130 17.72 -15.09 7.66
N GLY A 131 18.94 -15.58 7.37
CA GLY A 131 19.91 -14.90 6.52
C GLY A 131 19.32 -14.33 5.23
N ALA A 132 19.91 -13.23 4.77
CA ALA A 132 19.61 -12.47 3.57
C ALA A 132 19.49 -13.29 2.27
N ASP A 133 18.43 -14.08 2.15
CA ASP A 133 17.99 -14.73 0.92
C ASP A 133 16.46 -14.80 0.94
N ASP A 134 15.82 -13.69 0.57
CA ASP A 134 14.38 -13.64 0.36
C ASP A 134 14.08 -13.19 -1.08
N GLY A 135 14.65 -13.94 -2.02
CA GLY A 135 14.18 -14.00 -3.41
C GLY A 135 12.81 -14.67 -3.56
N ALA A 136 12.10 -14.96 -2.45
CA ALA A 136 10.87 -15.75 -2.43
C ALA A 136 9.59 -14.97 -2.10
N VAL A 137 9.65 -13.68 -1.74
CA VAL A 137 8.45 -12.93 -1.29
C VAL A 137 7.55 -12.46 -2.43
N TRP A 138 8.07 -12.33 -3.66
CA TRP A 138 7.29 -11.79 -4.77
C TRP A 138 7.56 -12.55 -6.07
N GLN A 139 6.88 -13.68 -6.26
CA GLN A 139 6.66 -14.18 -7.62
C GLN A 139 5.53 -13.36 -8.23
N ALA A 140 5.88 -12.48 -9.16
CA ALA A 140 4.92 -11.93 -10.10
C ALA A 140 4.30 -13.12 -10.85
N ALA A 141 2.98 -13.27 -10.77
CA ALA A 141 2.26 -14.16 -11.66
C ALA A 141 2.38 -13.57 -13.08
N GLU A 142 3.03 -14.30 -13.97
CA GLU A 142 2.97 -14.07 -15.42
C GLU A 142 1.55 -14.29 -15.97
#